data_AF-A0A975F7W1-F1
#
_entry.id   AF-A0A975F7W1-F1
#
_cell.length_a   1.000
_cell.length_b   1.000
_cell.length_c   1.000
_cell.angle_alpha   90.00
_cell.angle_beta   90.00
_cell.angle_gamma   90.00
#
_symmetry.space_group_name_H-M   'P 1'
#
loop_
_entity.id
_entity.type
_entity.pdbx_description
1 polymer ?
#
loop_
_entity_poly.entity_id
_entity_poly.type
_entity_poly.pdbx_seq_one_letter_code
_entity_poly.pdbx_strand_id
1 'polypeptide(L)'
;MNITLLIAAAIPGSKSTIHNHVQRGERIATAIQQRYQISTPHQWQAKHLRWFLEVQTAGMSHASRYDYWRTCRALASVLGKWPAWENHLRGNWNIHAAKQRGGRPAKLANRVTVP
;
A
#
# COMPACT_ATOMS: atom_id res chain seq x y z
N MET A 1 -10.35 13.99 -2.44
CA MET A 1 -10.52 12.67 -3.10
C MET A 1 -10.22 11.57 -2.09
N ASN A 2 -11.19 10.70 -1.80
CA ASN A 2 -11.04 9.70 -0.73
C ASN A 2 -10.12 8.55 -1.20
N ILE A 3 -9.04 8.30 -0.45
CA ILE A 3 -8.07 7.22 -0.74
C ILE A 3 -8.74 5.85 -0.81
N THR A 4 -9.83 5.68 -0.07
CA THR A 4 -10.65 4.47 -0.03
C THR A 4 -11.25 4.13 -1.40
N LEU A 5 -11.71 5.13 -2.17
CA LEU A 5 -12.29 4.94 -3.49
C LEU A 5 -11.22 4.56 -4.54
N LEU A 6 -10.03 5.15 -4.42
CA LEU A 6 -8.88 4.85 -5.27
C LEU A 6 -8.40 3.40 -5.11
N ILE A 7 -8.35 2.91 -3.88
CA ILE A 7 -7.96 1.52 -3.59
C ILE A 7 -9.01 0.53 -4.11
N ALA A 8 -10.30 0.81 -3.89
CA ALA A 8 -11.39 -0.05 -4.32
C ALA A 8 -11.45 -0.21 -5.86
N ALA A 9 -11.12 0.85 -6.60
CA ALA A 9 -11.10 0.84 -8.06
C ALA A 9 -9.92 0.05 -8.65
N ALA A 10 -8.80 -0.06 -7.93
CA ALA A 10 -7.55 -0.57 -8.48
C ALA A 10 -7.22 -2.02 -8.13
N ILE A 11 -7.87 -2.57 -7.10
CA ILE A 11 -7.62 -3.95 -6.66
C ILE A 11 -8.72 -4.85 -7.23
N PRO A 12 -8.42 -5.67 -8.27
CA PRO A 12 -9.36 -6.69 -8.72
C PRO A 12 -9.51 -7.76 -7.64
N GLY A 13 -10.75 -8.04 -7.23
CA GLY A 13 -11.01 -9.04 -6.18
C GLY A 13 -12.47 -9.14 -5.78
N SER A 14 -12.76 -10.05 -4.84
CA SER A 14 -14.08 -10.18 -4.23
C SER A 14 -14.41 -8.94 -3.38
N LYS A 15 -15.70 -8.71 -3.12
CA LYS A 15 -16.17 -7.61 -2.24
C LYS A 15 -15.48 -7.61 -0.87
N SER A 16 -15.22 -8.79 -0.31
CA SER A 16 -14.49 -8.95 0.97
C SER A 16 -13.02 -8.52 0.86
N THR A 17 -12.34 -8.88 -0.23
CA THR A 17 -10.95 -8.45 -0.47
C THR A 17 -10.85 -6.94 -0.62
N ILE A 18 -11.79 -6.32 -1.34
CA ILE A 18 -11.87 -4.86 -1.50
C ILE A 18 -12.09 -4.19 -0.13
N HIS A 19 -13.02 -4.71 0.68
CA HIS A 19 -13.31 -4.18 2.01
C HIS A 19 -12.08 -4.21 2.94
N ASN A 20 -11.33 -5.31 2.95
CA ASN A 20 -10.12 -5.42 3.75
C ASN A 20 -9.04 -4.42 3.32
N HIS A 21 -8.93 -4.15 2.01
CA HIS A 21 -8.00 -3.15 1.50
C HIS A 21 -8.45 -1.72 1.82
N VAL A 22 -9.75 -1.45 1.79
CA VAL A 22 -10.36 -0.19 2.24
C VAL A 22 -10.00 0.09 3.70
N GLN A 23 -10.30 -0.84 4.60
CA GLN A 23 -10.01 -0.68 6.03
C GLN A 23 -8.52 -0.44 6.31
N ARG A 24 -7.62 -1.15 5.61
CA ARG A 24 -6.18 -0.94 5.74
C ARG A 24 -5.74 0.40 5.18
N GLY A 25 -6.30 0.83 4.05
CA GLY A 25 -6.06 2.13 3.45
C GLY A 25 -6.43 3.27 4.39
N GLU A 26 -7.57 3.16 5.07
CA GLU A 26 -8.02 4.13 6.07
C GLU A 26 -7.06 4.18 7.27
N ARG A 27 -6.64 3.03 7.79
CA ARG A 27 -5.64 2.97 8.88
C ARG A 27 -4.31 3.63 8.48
N ILE A 28 -3.83 3.38 7.27
CA ILE A 28 -2.63 4.03 6.73
C ILE A 28 -2.83 5.54 6.66
N ALA A 29 -3.96 5.99 6.12
CA ALA A 29 -4.24 7.40 5.95
C ALA A 29 -4.34 8.15 7.28
N THR A 30 -5.07 7.59 8.25
CA THR A 30 -5.19 8.14 9.60
C THR A 30 -3.82 8.25 10.27
N ALA A 31 -2.99 7.20 10.20
CA ALA A 31 -1.66 7.22 10.81
C ALA A 31 -0.73 8.26 10.15
N ILE A 32 -0.77 8.40 8.81
CA ILE A 32 0.02 9.41 8.09
C ILE A 32 -0.47 10.82 8.42
N GLN A 33 -1.79 11.04 8.46
CA GLN A 33 -2.36 12.33 8.80
C GLN A 33 -2.00 12.74 10.23
N GLN A 34 -2.11 11.82 11.20
CA GLN A 34 -1.77 12.10 12.59
C GLN A 34 -0.30 12.49 12.77
N ARG A 35 0.61 11.83 12.05
CA ARG A 35 2.04 12.10 12.18
C ARG A 35 2.54 13.28 11.36
N TYR A 36 2.16 13.35 10.09
CA TYR A 36 2.71 14.29 9.11
C TYR A 36 1.75 15.44 8.76
N GLN A 37 0.54 15.44 9.33
CA GLN A 37 -0.50 16.44 9.07
C GLN A 37 -0.89 16.52 7.58
N ILE A 38 -0.66 15.44 6.84
CA ILE A 38 -1.01 15.29 5.44
C ILE A 38 -2.30 14.49 5.32
N SER A 39 -3.40 15.18 5.07
CA SER A 39 -4.71 14.58 4.81
C SER A 39 -4.91 14.15 3.35
N THR A 40 -4.13 14.73 2.41
CA THR A 40 -4.34 14.51 0.97
C THR A 40 -3.40 13.44 0.41
N PRO A 41 -3.91 12.33 -0.14
CA PRO A 41 -3.08 11.23 -0.63
C PRO A 41 -2.08 11.59 -1.75
N HIS A 42 -2.41 12.56 -2.59
CA HIS A 42 -1.50 13.02 -3.66
C HIS A 42 -0.19 13.61 -3.11
N GLN A 43 -0.22 14.18 -1.91
CA GLN A 43 0.96 14.72 -1.23
C GLN A 43 1.82 13.64 -0.57
N TRP A 44 1.36 12.38 -0.57
CA TRP A 44 2.15 11.30 0.02
C TRP A 44 3.46 11.10 -0.76
N GLN A 45 4.48 10.73 -0.01
CA GLN A 45 5.82 10.38 -0.46
C GLN A 45 6.15 8.96 0.03
N ALA A 46 7.10 8.28 -0.62
CA ALA A 46 7.51 6.93 -0.24
C ALA A 46 7.88 6.81 1.24
N LYS A 47 8.50 7.86 1.81
CA LYS A 47 8.88 7.93 3.23
C LYS A 47 7.69 7.80 4.19
N HIS A 48 6.49 8.27 3.82
CA HIS A 48 5.31 8.18 4.69
C HIS A 48 4.81 6.74 4.78
N LEU A 49 4.71 6.07 3.64
CA LEU A 49 4.32 4.66 3.57
C LEU A 49 5.40 3.75 4.19
N ARG A 50 6.68 4.07 3.98
CA ARG A 50 7.80 3.36 4.60
C ARG A 50 7.76 3.47 6.12
N TRP A 51 7.61 4.69 6.65
CA TRP A 51 7.47 4.90 8.08
C TRP A 51 6.30 4.12 8.67
N PHE A 52 5.14 4.12 8.00
CA PHE A 52 3.98 3.35 8.46
C PHE A 52 4.33 1.86 8.58
N LEU A 53 4.96 1.29 7.54
CA LEU A 53 5.37 -0.10 7.57
C LEU A 53 6.38 -0.35 8.70
N GLU A 54 7.42 0.48 8.84
CA GLU A 54 8.47 0.33 9.85
C GLU A 54 7.95 0.44 11.27
N VAL A 55 7.09 1.42 11.55
CA VAL A 55 6.72 1.80 12.91
C VAL A 55 5.35 1.25 13.29
N GLN A 56 4.32 1.46 12.47
CA GLN A 56 2.95 1.08 12.83
C GLN A 56 2.72 -0.44 12.77
N THR A 57 3.51 -1.15 11.94
CA THR A 57 3.37 -2.60 11.80
C THR A 57 4.42 -3.40 12.58
N ALA A 58 5.29 -2.74 13.35
CA ALA A 58 6.42 -3.37 14.04
C ALA A 58 6.00 -4.54 14.97
N GLY A 59 4.92 -4.35 15.73
CA GLY A 59 4.38 -5.35 16.66
C GLY A 59 3.39 -6.34 16.05
N MET A 60 3.17 -6.30 14.73
CA MET A 60 2.18 -7.15 14.06
C MET A 60 2.82 -8.44 13.53
N SER A 61 1.99 -9.47 13.35
CA SER A 61 2.39 -10.71 12.67
C SER A 61 2.92 -10.43 11.26
N HIS A 62 3.83 -11.26 10.76
CA HIS A 62 4.36 -11.10 9.40
C HIS A 62 3.30 -11.17 8.30
N ALA A 63 2.27 -12.00 8.47
CA ALA A 63 1.15 -12.05 7.55
C ALA A 63 0.42 -10.69 7.50
N SER A 64 0.17 -10.08 8.67
CA SER A 64 -0.44 -8.75 8.76
C SER A 64 0.45 -7.66 8.14
N ARG A 65 1.77 -7.69 8.41
CA ARG A 65 2.75 -6.76 7.83
C ARG A 65 2.78 -6.85 6.30
N TYR A 66 2.76 -8.07 5.78
CA TYR A 66 2.71 -8.34 4.34
C TYR A 66 1.43 -7.79 3.71
N ASP A 67 0.28 -7.94 4.37
CA ASP A 67 -1.00 -7.41 3.89
C ASP A 67 -1.05 -5.87 3.88
N TYR A 68 -0.42 -5.21 4.86
CA TYR A 68 -0.23 -3.76 4.83
C TYR A 68 0.72 -3.34 3.70
N TRP A 69 1.84 -4.04 3.51
CA TRP A 69 2.74 -3.78 2.39
C TRP A 69 2.04 -3.92 1.03
N ARG A 70 1.21 -4.95 0.84
CA ARG A 70 0.38 -5.10 -0.36
C ARG A 70 -0.55 -3.90 -0.59
N THR A 71 -1.10 -3.36 0.49
CA THR A 71 -1.96 -2.18 0.42
C THR A 71 -1.14 -0.93 0.07
N CYS A 72 0.04 -0.73 0.67
CA CYS A 72 0.97 0.33 0.31
C CYS A 72 1.41 0.26 -1.17
N ARG A 73 1.67 -0.94 -1.68
CA ARG A 73 1.98 -1.15 -3.11
C ARG A 73 0.81 -0.74 -4.00
N ALA A 74 -0.41 -1.18 -3.68
CA ALA A 74 -1.60 -0.79 -4.44
C ALA A 74 -1.80 0.73 -4.43
N LEU A 75 -1.66 1.36 -3.27
CA LEU A 75 -1.73 2.82 -3.11
C LEU A 75 -0.71 3.55 -4.00
N ALA A 76 0.55 3.11 -3.95
CA ALA A 76 1.60 3.68 -4.79
C ALA A 76 1.33 3.49 -6.29
N SER A 77 0.77 2.35 -6.70
CA SER A 77 0.36 2.07 -8.08
C SER A 77 -0.75 3.03 -8.53
N VAL A 78 -1.78 3.23 -7.71
CA VAL A 78 -2.90 4.13 -8.06
C VAL A 78 -2.47 5.58 -8.11
N LEU A 79 -1.52 5.98 -7.27
CA LEU A 79 -0.92 7.31 -7.34
C LEU A 79 0.03 7.49 -8.54
N GLY A 80 0.29 6.43 -9.33
CA GLY A 80 1.26 6.46 -10.43
C GLY A 80 2.72 6.55 -9.98
N LYS A 81 3.00 6.31 -8.69
CA LYS A 81 4.32 6.49 -8.09
C LYS A 81 5.06 5.18 -7.82
N TRP A 82 4.45 4.02 -8.11
CA TRP A 82 5.04 2.71 -7.82
C TRP A 82 6.46 2.52 -8.37
N PRO A 83 6.76 2.79 -9.66
CA PRO A 83 8.11 2.57 -10.18
C PRO A 83 9.19 3.34 -9.42
N ALA A 84 8.90 4.57 -8.99
CA ALA A 84 9.81 5.38 -8.20
C ALA A 84 9.87 4.97 -6.71
N TRP A 85 8.80 4.38 -6.17
CA TRP A 85 8.68 4.09 -4.74
C TRP A 85 9.05 2.66 -4.37
N GLU A 86 9.09 1.74 -5.35
CA GLU A 86 9.30 0.32 -5.12
C GLU A 86 10.52 0.03 -4.24
N ASN A 87 11.67 0.61 -4.56
CA ASN A 87 12.91 0.39 -3.80
C ASN A 87 12.83 0.91 -2.36
N HIS A 88 12.04 1.96 -2.11
CA HIS A 88 11.87 2.54 -0.78
C HIS A 88 10.88 1.74 0.08
N LEU A 89 9.94 1.02 -0.54
CA LEU A 89 8.88 0.27 0.14
C LEU A 89 9.20 -1.22 0.28
N ARG A 90 10.24 -1.71 -0.39
CA ARG A 90 10.82 -3.03 -0.11
C ARG A 90 11.47 -3.04 1.27
N GLY A 91 11.33 -4.15 1.99
CA GLY A 91 11.84 -4.30 3.35
C GLY A 91 11.45 -5.64 3.96
N ASN A 92 11.81 -5.86 5.22
CA ASN A 92 11.61 -7.13 5.93
C ASN A 92 10.15 -7.33 6.41
N TRP A 93 9.16 -6.92 5.61
CA TRP A 93 7.73 -7.09 5.89
C TRP A 93 7.28 -8.55 5.81
N ASN A 94 8.18 -9.45 5.40
CA ASN A 94 7.94 -10.87 5.20
C ASN A 94 9.16 -11.67 5.68
N ILE A 95 8.99 -12.62 6.61
CA ILE A 95 10.07 -13.58 6.97
C ILE A 95 10.54 -14.35 5.73
N HIS A 96 9.66 -14.60 4.76
CA HIS A 96 10.00 -15.27 3.51
C HIS A 96 10.78 -14.38 2.52
N ALA A 97 10.98 -13.09 2.78
CA ALA A 97 11.86 -12.26 1.94
C ALA A 97 13.34 -12.72 2.02
N ALA A 98 13.72 -13.35 3.13
CA ALA A 98 15.02 -14.03 3.27
C ALA A 98 15.14 -15.29 2.39
N LYS A 99 14.00 -15.84 1.92
CA LYS A 99 13.93 -16.94 0.94
C LYS A 99 13.38 -16.41 -0.39
N GLN A 100 14.17 -15.60 -1.09
CA GLN A 100 13.77 -15.04 -2.39
C GLN A 100 13.31 -16.14 -3.36
N ARG A 101 12.01 -16.19 -3.67
CA ARG A 101 11.50 -16.63 -4.97
C ARG A 101 10.35 -15.71 -5.37
N GLY A 102 10.48 -15.13 -6.56
CA GLY A 102 9.63 -14.07 -7.10
C GLY A 102 8.15 -14.26 -6.78
N GLY A 103 7.62 -13.38 -5.94
CA GLY A 103 6.18 -13.26 -5.76
C GLY A 103 5.54 -12.82 -7.08
N ARG A 104 4.47 -13.51 -7.47
CA ARG A 104 3.67 -13.20 -8.66
C ARG A 104 3.47 -11.68 -8.78
N PRO A 105 3.75 -11.05 -9.94
CA PRO A 105 3.48 -9.63 -10.12
C PRO A 105 2.02 -9.35 -9.78
N ALA A 106 1.75 -8.24 -9.08
CA ALA A 106 0.39 -7.83 -8.85
C ALA A 106 -0.29 -7.74 -10.21
N LYS A 107 -1.44 -8.42 -10.38
CA LYS A 107 -2.28 -8.28 -11.57
C LYS A 107 -2.93 -6.90 -11.47
N LEU A 108 -2.14 -5.85 -11.67
CA LEU A 108 -2.61 -4.48 -11.82
C LEU A 108 -3.34 -4.46 -13.15
N ALA A 109 -4.64 -4.23 -13.12
CA ALA A 109 -5.39 -4.01 -14.34
C ALA A 109 -4.83 -2.75 -15.00
N ASN A 110 -4.03 -2.92 -16.05
CA ASN A 110 -3.74 -1.84 -17.00
C ASN A 110 -5.07 -1.32 -17.50
N ARG A 111 -5.47 -0.13 -17.06
CA ARG A 111 -6.43 0.74 -17.74
C ARG A 111 -6.49 2.08 -17.01
N VAL A 112 -5.52 2.93 -17.34
CA VAL A 112 -5.79 4.35 -17.60
C VAL A 112 -4.80 4.81 -18.68
N THR A 113 -5.13 4.55 -19.94
CA THR A 113 -4.77 5.48 -21.02
C THR A 113 -5.82 6.60 -20.94
N VAL A 114 -5.41 7.79 -20.50
CA VAL A 114 -6.16 9.02 -20.78
C VAL A 114 -5.63 9.53 -22.13
N PRO A 115 -6.51 10.04 -23.03
CA PRO A 115 -6.17 10.49 -24.39
C PRO A 115 -4.96 11.41 -24.52
#